data_AF-A0A359G4W8-F1
#
_entry.id   AF-A0A359G4W8-F1
#
_cell.length_a   1.000
_cell.length_b   1.000
_cell.length_c   1.000
_cell.angle_alpha   90.00
_cell.angle_beta   90.00
_cell.angle_gamma   90.00
#
_symmetry.space_group_name_H-M   'P 1'
#
loop_
_entity.id
_entity.type
_entity.pdbx_description
1 polymer ?
#
loop_
_entity_poly.entity_id
_entity_poly.type
_entity_poly.pdbx_seq_one_letter_code
_entity_poly.pdbx_strand_id
1 'polypeptide(L)'
;MKKILNILLIVLLAVTFLLTVYAVAAGPEALNAAINLNLIWGYILFGVAILSALGCAVMGMAKNPAGVKSSILSLVLVVVVIGASYFIANGHDVKIVDLQNGGFFDGWKAVIAETGILVSYVAAAGAILAAVYSEIANALK
;
A
#
# COMPACT_ATOMS: atom_id res chain seq x y z
N MET A 1 24.63 10.50 -5.95
CA MET A 1 23.41 9.70 -5.69
C MET A 1 22.81 9.95 -4.31
N LYS A 2 23.52 9.73 -3.19
CA LYS A 2 22.99 10.00 -1.83
C LYS A 2 22.49 11.43 -1.59
N LYS A 3 23.18 12.45 -2.09
CA LYS A 3 22.78 13.86 -1.89
C LYS A 3 21.41 14.18 -2.51
N ILE A 4 21.16 13.74 -3.74
CA ILE A 4 19.88 13.98 -4.45
C ILE A 4 18.72 13.26 -3.76
N LEU A 5 18.91 12.00 -3.36
CA LEU A 5 17.89 11.23 -2.65
C LEU A 5 17.58 11.84 -1.27
N ASN A 6 18.60 12.31 -0.55
CA ASN A 6 18.39 13.01 0.73
C ASN A 6 17.63 14.32 0.56
N ILE A 7 17.97 15.12 -0.46
CA ILE A 7 17.26 16.38 -0.74
C ILE A 7 15.79 16.07 -1.07
N LEU A 8 15.53 15.10 -1.94
CA LEU A 8 14.18 14.66 -2.27
C LEU A 8 13.40 14.22 -1.02
N LEU A 9 14.02 13.41 -0.17
CA LEU A 9 13.42 12.94 1.09
C LEU A 9 13.11 14.09 2.04
N ILE A 10 14.02 15.05 2.19
CA ILE A 10 13.79 16.24 3.02
C ILE A 10 12.60 17.04 2.49
N VAL A 11 12.51 17.24 1.17
CA VAL A 11 11.38 17.96 0.55
C VAL A 11 10.07 17.21 0.77
N LEU A 12 10.03 15.90 0.53
CA LEU A 12 8.85 15.05 0.76
C LEU A 12 8.37 15.14 2.21
N LEU A 13 9.30 15.03 3.17
CA LEU A 13 8.99 15.13 4.59
C LEU A 13 8.53 16.53 4.97
N ALA A 14 9.16 17.58 4.45
CA ALA A 14 8.77 18.96 4.72
C ALA A 14 7.35 19.25 4.23
N VAL A 15 7.00 18.85 3.00
CA VAL A 15 5.64 19.02 2.46
C VAL A 15 4.63 18.23 3.30
N THR A 16 4.93 16.97 3.60
CA THR A 16 4.05 16.12 4.41
C THR A 16 3.85 16.70 5.81
N PHE A 17 4.91 17.19 6.43
CA PHE A 17 4.86 17.84 7.74
C PHE A 17 4.00 19.11 7.71
N LEU A 18 4.22 20.00 6.74
CA LEU A 18 3.43 21.24 6.60
C LEU A 18 1.94 20.95 6.38
N LEU A 19 1.62 19.97 5.53
CA LEU A 19 0.23 19.55 5.29
C LEU A 19 -0.42 18.92 6.52
N THR A 20 0.34 18.15 7.30
CA THR A 20 -0.14 17.55 8.55
C THR A 20 -0.38 18.64 9.60
N VAL A 21 0.55 19.58 9.76
CA VAL A 21 0.38 20.72 10.67
C VAL A 21 -0.84 21.56 10.27
N TYR A 22 -1.01 21.81 8.97
CA TYR A 22 -2.20 22.51 8.46
C TYR A 22 -3.49 21.77 8.81
N ALA A 23 -3.55 20.44 8.63
CA ALA A 23 -4.73 19.66 9.00
C ALA A 23 -5.02 19.64 10.50
N VAL A 24 -3.98 19.56 11.34
CA VAL A 24 -4.14 19.59 12.81
C VAL A 24 -4.55 20.97 13.31
N ALA A 25 -4.04 22.04 12.69
CA ALA A 25 -4.36 23.42 13.06
C ALA A 25 -5.64 23.96 12.41
N ALA A 26 -6.25 23.23 11.47
CA ALA A 26 -7.44 23.66 10.76
C ALA A 26 -8.66 23.71 11.70
N GLY A 27 -9.30 24.88 11.77
CA GLY A 27 -10.61 25.02 12.42
C GLY A 27 -11.72 24.33 11.62
N PRO A 28 -12.94 24.23 12.19
CA PRO A 28 -14.06 23.49 11.58
C PRO A 28 -14.37 23.87 10.13
N GLU A 29 -14.21 25.14 9.77
CA GLU A 29 -14.47 25.67 8.44
C GLU A 29 -13.44 25.24 7.38
N ALA A 30 -12.18 25.02 7.78
CA ALA A 30 -11.07 24.66 6.88
C ALA A 30 -10.71 23.17 6.93
N LEU A 31 -11.25 22.42 7.90
CA LEU A 31 -10.89 21.02 8.14
C LEU A 31 -11.10 20.13 6.91
N ASN A 32 -12.23 20.28 6.22
CA ASN A 32 -12.53 19.47 5.04
C ASN A 32 -11.55 19.75 3.88
N ALA A 33 -11.20 21.03 3.67
CA ALA A 33 -10.19 21.41 2.69
C ALA A 33 -8.80 20.85 3.06
N ALA A 34 -8.42 20.88 4.34
CA ALA A 34 -7.15 20.36 4.83
C ALA A 34 -7.04 18.83 4.71
N ILE A 35 -8.13 18.11 5.00
CA ILE A 35 -8.22 16.66 4.80
C ILE A 35 -8.07 16.32 3.33
N ASN A 36 -8.83 16.99 2.46
CA ASN A 36 -8.79 16.74 1.01
C ASN A 36 -7.38 16.99 0.43
N LEU A 37 -6.71 18.06 0.86
CA LEU A 37 -5.35 18.37 0.42
C LEU A 37 -4.35 17.29 0.84
N ASN A 38 -4.46 16.76 2.07
CA ASN A 38 -3.65 15.62 2.52
C ASN A 38 -3.96 14.34 1.74
N LEU A 39 -5.23 14.10 1.39
CA LEU A 39 -5.65 12.98 0.56
C LEU A 39 -5.02 13.04 -0.84
N ILE A 40 -5.11 14.20 -1.50
CA ILE A 40 -4.52 14.43 -2.82
C ILE A 40 -3.00 14.20 -2.76
N TRP A 41 -2.33 14.77 -1.76
CA TRP A 41 -0.89 14.54 -1.57
C TRP A 41 -0.57 13.06 -1.36
N GLY A 42 -1.34 12.35 -0.54
CA GLY A 42 -1.22 10.91 -0.34
C GLY A 42 -1.35 10.12 -1.64
N TYR A 43 -2.32 10.47 -2.50
CA TYR A 43 -2.48 9.81 -3.81
C TYR A 43 -1.31 10.08 -4.75
N ILE A 44 -0.74 11.29 -4.74
CA ILE A 44 0.46 11.61 -5.53
C ILE A 44 1.64 10.76 -5.05
N LEU A 45 1.89 10.70 -3.73
CA LEU A 45 2.95 9.90 -3.15
C LEU A 45 2.80 8.41 -3.49
N PHE A 46 1.56 7.91 -3.37
CA PHE A 46 1.25 6.52 -3.70
C PHE A 46 1.48 6.21 -5.18
N GLY A 47 1.06 7.11 -6.08
CA GLY A 47 1.32 6.99 -7.52
C GLY A 47 2.83 6.97 -7.84
N VAL A 48 3.61 7.88 -7.24
CA VAL A 48 5.07 7.91 -7.40
C VAL A 48 5.71 6.63 -6.86
N ALA A 49 5.24 6.11 -5.71
CA ALA A 49 5.72 4.86 -5.13
C ALA A 49 5.47 3.67 -6.07
N ILE A 50 4.27 3.56 -6.64
CA ILE A 50 3.94 2.52 -7.63
C ILE A 50 4.86 2.64 -8.84
N LEU A 51 4.99 3.83 -9.44
CA LEU A 51 5.84 4.04 -10.61
C LEU A 51 7.31 3.69 -10.33
N SER A 52 7.81 4.05 -9.15
CA SER A 52 9.17 3.75 -8.73
C SER A 52 9.38 2.25 -8.52
N ALA A 53 8.44 1.57 -7.86
CA ALA A 53 8.50 0.13 -7.63
C ALA A 53 8.47 -0.66 -8.95
N LEU A 54 7.54 -0.30 -9.85
CA LEU A 54 7.46 -0.91 -11.18
C LEU A 54 8.71 -0.62 -12.01
N GLY A 55 9.19 0.62 -12.03
CA GLY A 55 10.42 0.99 -12.74
C GLY A 55 11.64 0.21 -12.25
N CYS A 56 11.81 0.10 -10.93
CA CYS A 56 12.87 -0.71 -10.32
C CYS A 56 12.73 -2.19 -10.66
N ALA A 57 11.52 -2.75 -10.64
CA ALA A 57 11.27 -4.14 -11.00
C ALA A 57 11.63 -4.41 -12.46
N VAL A 58 11.18 -3.57 -13.41
CA VAL A 58 11.49 -3.71 -14.83
C VAL A 58 12.98 -3.57 -15.10
N MET A 59 13.63 -2.53 -14.55
CA MET A 59 15.07 -2.34 -14.72
C MET A 59 15.89 -3.46 -14.10
N GLY A 60 15.46 -3.99 -12.95
CA GLY A 60 16.10 -5.14 -12.29
C GLY A 60 16.00 -6.40 -13.14
N MET A 61 14.81 -6.68 -13.71
CA MET A 61 14.59 -7.80 -14.62
C MET A 61 15.40 -7.66 -15.92
N ALA A 62 15.49 -6.45 -16.49
CA ALA A 62 16.27 -6.20 -17.69
C ALA A 62 17.78 -6.43 -17.50
N LYS A 63 18.31 -6.11 -16.31
CA LYS A 63 19.74 -6.29 -16.00
C LYS A 63 20.10 -7.71 -15.57
N ASN A 64 19.16 -8.47 -15.01
CA ASN A 64 19.38 -9.83 -14.51
C ASN A 64 18.24 -10.78 -14.95
N PRO A 65 18.29 -11.30 -16.18
CA PRO A 65 17.24 -12.17 -16.73
C PRO A 65 17.10 -13.50 -15.98
N ALA A 66 18.15 -13.97 -15.28
CA ALA A 66 18.08 -15.18 -14.46
C ALA A 66 17.11 -15.05 -13.27
N GLY A 67 16.94 -13.85 -12.71
CA GLY A 67 16.02 -13.58 -11.61
C GLY A 67 14.54 -13.52 -12.02
N VAL A 68 14.26 -13.39 -13.32
CA VAL A 68 12.91 -13.20 -13.87
C VAL A 68 11.99 -14.36 -13.52
N LYS A 69 12.49 -15.61 -13.49
CA LYS A 69 11.67 -16.78 -13.16
C LYS A 69 11.09 -16.70 -11.74
N SER A 70 11.89 -16.23 -10.78
CA SER A 70 11.45 -16.05 -9.39
C SER A 70 10.50 -14.87 -9.26
N SER A 71 10.78 -13.75 -9.94
CA SER A 71 9.89 -12.58 -9.95
C SER A 71 8.55 -12.84 -10.62
N ILE A 72 8.50 -13.66 -11.67
CA ILE A 72 7.23 -14.08 -12.28
C ILE A 72 6.45 -14.97 -11.32
N LEU A 73 7.12 -15.92 -10.66
CA LEU A 73 6.48 -16.80 -9.67
C LEU A 73 5.86 -15.99 -8.52
N SER A 74 6.59 -15.00 -7.99
CA SER A 74 6.05 -14.14 -6.93
C SER A 74 4.88 -13.28 -7.41
N LEU A 75 4.91 -12.80 -8.66
CA LEU A 75 3.82 -12.03 -9.24
C LEU A 75 2.56 -12.89 -9.44
N VAL A 76 2.72 -14.13 -9.91
CA VAL A 76 1.61 -15.11 -9.99
C VAL A 76 1.03 -15.39 -8.60
N LEU A 77 1.89 -15.59 -7.59
CA LEU A 77 1.45 -15.80 -6.21
C LEU A 77 0.61 -14.61 -5.70
N VAL A 78 1.06 -13.38 -5.95
CA VAL A 78 0.31 -12.17 -5.57
C VAL A 78 -1.04 -12.13 -6.25
N VAL A 79 -1.12 -12.44 -7.55
CA VAL A 79 -2.40 -12.50 -8.28
C VAL A 79 -3.33 -13.56 -7.69
N VAL A 80 -2.81 -14.73 -7.33
CA VAL A 80 -3.58 -15.80 -6.68
C VAL A 80 -4.14 -15.34 -5.33
N VAL A 81 -3.32 -14.66 -4.52
CA VAL A 81 -3.77 -14.10 -3.22
C VAL A 81 -4.86 -13.05 -3.42
N ILE A 82 -4.68 -12.12 -4.37
CA ILE A 82 -5.70 -11.10 -4.70
C ILE A 82 -7.00 -11.77 -5.15
N GLY A 83 -6.91 -12.76 -6.06
CA GLY A 83 -8.07 -13.48 -6.56
C GLY A 83 -8.81 -14.22 -5.46
N ALA A 84 -8.09 -14.97 -4.61
CA ALA A 84 -8.68 -15.69 -3.48
C ALA A 84 -9.37 -14.73 -2.50
N SER A 85 -8.71 -13.63 -2.12
CA SER A 85 -9.29 -12.60 -1.26
C SER A 85 -10.55 -11.98 -1.87
N TYR A 86 -10.56 -11.72 -3.19
CA TYR A 86 -11.73 -11.20 -3.88
C TYR A 86 -12.90 -12.19 -3.88
N PHE A 87 -12.64 -13.47 -4.14
CA PHE A 87 -13.69 -14.51 -4.10
C PHE A 87 -14.29 -14.67 -2.70
N ILE A 88 -13.46 -14.56 -1.65
CA ILE A 88 -13.94 -14.60 -0.25
C ILE A 88 -14.83 -13.39 0.04
N ALA A 89 -14.35 -12.18 -0.26
CA ALA A 89 -15.10 -10.94 -0.02
C ALA A 89 -16.41 -10.89 -0.82
N ASN A 90 -16.40 -11.30 -2.09
CA ASN A 90 -17.60 -11.34 -2.93
C ASN A 90 -18.56 -12.49 -2.58
N GLY A 91 -18.13 -13.46 -1.77
CA GLY A 91 -18.92 -14.62 -1.36
C GLY A 91 -19.90 -14.33 -0.22
N HIS A 92 -19.84 -13.16 0.40
CA HIS A 92 -20.72 -12.79 1.50
C HIS A 92 -21.10 -11.30 1.49
N ASP A 93 -22.11 -10.92 2.27
CA ASP A 93 -22.55 -9.53 2.37
C ASP A 93 -21.54 -8.69 3.19
N VAL A 94 -20.76 -7.87 2.49
CA VAL A 94 -19.71 -7.03 3.08
C VAL A 94 -20.31 -5.74 3.63
N LYS A 95 -20.30 -5.60 4.96
CA LYS A 95 -20.91 -4.45 5.64
C LYS A 95 -19.87 -3.50 6.21
N ILE A 96 -19.35 -2.60 5.36
CA ILE A 96 -18.49 -1.49 5.80
C ILE A 96 -19.36 -0.26 6.08
N VAL A 97 -19.30 0.25 7.31
CA VAL A 97 -20.09 1.40 7.75
C VAL A 97 -19.63 2.66 7.02
N ASP A 98 -20.58 3.35 6.38
CA ASP A 98 -20.40 4.69 5.86
C ASP A 98 -20.74 5.70 6.97
N LEU A 99 -19.69 6.18 7.65
CA LEU A 99 -19.81 7.16 8.73
C LEU A 99 -20.31 8.54 8.25
N GLN A 100 -20.17 8.83 6.96
CA GLN A 100 -20.56 10.14 6.42
C GLN A 100 -22.05 10.18 6.07
N ASN A 101 -22.58 9.10 5.49
CA ASN A 101 -23.96 9.06 5.00
C ASN A 101 -24.91 8.24 5.89
N GLY A 102 -24.41 7.62 6.97
CA GLY A 102 -25.24 6.92 7.95
C GLY A 102 -25.82 5.59 7.43
N GLY A 103 -24.97 4.74 6.84
CA GLY A 103 -25.38 3.47 6.26
C GLY A 103 -24.20 2.53 6.00
N PHE A 104 -24.27 1.76 4.91
CA PHE A 104 -23.16 0.92 4.45
C PHE A 104 -22.73 1.36 3.04
N PHE A 105 -21.46 1.18 2.72
CA PHE A 105 -20.95 1.41 1.37
C PHE A 105 -21.60 0.46 0.35
N ASP A 106 -21.72 0.90 -0.90
CA ASP A 106 -22.18 0.07 -2.03
C ASP A 106 -21.41 -1.26 -2.08
N GLY A 107 -22.10 -2.36 -2.40
CA GLY A 107 -21.52 -3.71 -2.35
C GLY A 107 -20.19 -3.85 -3.10
N TRP A 108 -20.05 -3.27 -4.29
CA TRP A 108 -18.79 -3.36 -5.05
C TRP A 108 -17.63 -2.59 -4.39
N LYS A 109 -17.91 -1.44 -3.75
CA LYS A 109 -16.90 -0.65 -3.02
C LYS A 109 -16.47 -1.39 -1.75
N ALA A 110 -17.44 -1.97 -1.05
CA ALA A 110 -17.22 -2.75 0.16
C ALA A 110 -16.36 -4.00 -0.14
N VAL A 111 -16.68 -4.75 -1.20
CA VAL A 111 -15.92 -5.93 -1.63
C VAL A 111 -14.47 -5.61 -1.97
N ILE A 112 -14.21 -4.52 -2.70
CA ILE A 112 -12.82 -4.12 -3.02
C ILE A 112 -12.04 -3.74 -1.76
N ALA A 113 -12.67 -2.97 -0.87
CA ALA A 113 -12.03 -2.56 0.38
C ALA A 113 -11.68 -3.79 1.25
N GLU A 114 -12.60 -4.73 1.40
CA GLU A 114 -12.34 -5.95 2.16
C GLU A 114 -11.30 -6.86 1.48
N THR A 115 -11.34 -6.98 0.15
CA THR A 115 -10.29 -7.67 -0.62
C THR A 115 -8.92 -7.11 -0.27
N GLY A 116 -8.78 -5.78 -0.24
CA GLY A 116 -7.53 -5.12 0.14
C GLY A 116 -7.09 -5.42 1.58
N ILE A 117 -8.04 -5.48 2.53
CA ILE A 117 -7.77 -5.84 3.92
C ILE A 117 -7.26 -7.28 4.03
N LEU A 118 -7.93 -8.23 3.36
CA LEU A 118 -7.54 -9.64 3.35
C LEU A 118 -6.15 -9.83 2.72
N VAL A 119 -5.90 -9.21 1.56
CA VAL A 119 -4.56 -9.23 0.93
C VAL A 119 -3.50 -8.69 1.90
N SER A 120 -3.79 -7.60 2.61
CA SER A 120 -2.86 -7.01 3.57
C SER A 120 -2.57 -7.94 4.74
N TYR A 121 -3.57 -8.64 5.26
CA TYR A 121 -3.38 -9.62 6.33
C TYR A 121 -2.54 -10.82 5.88
N VAL A 122 -2.81 -11.36 4.69
CA VAL A 122 -2.02 -12.46 4.12
C VAL A 122 -0.57 -12.03 3.92
N ALA A 123 -0.34 -10.84 3.37
CA ALA A 123 0.99 -10.30 3.17
C ALA A 123 1.74 -10.09 4.50
N ALA A 124 1.08 -9.52 5.51
CA ALA A 124 1.66 -9.31 6.83
C ALA A 124 2.02 -10.65 7.50
N ALA A 125 1.12 -11.63 7.48
CA ALA A 125 1.40 -12.96 8.01
C ALA A 125 2.57 -13.63 7.29
N GLY A 126 2.59 -13.58 5.96
CA GLY A 126 3.69 -14.10 5.14
C GLY A 126 5.03 -13.43 5.47
N ALA A 127 5.05 -12.11 5.66
CA ALA A 127 6.25 -11.37 6.03
C ALA A 127 6.76 -11.76 7.43
N ILE A 128 5.88 -11.89 8.41
CA ILE A 128 6.23 -12.33 9.77
C ILE A 128 6.82 -13.74 9.73
N LEU A 129 6.15 -14.68 9.05
CA LEU A 129 6.63 -16.06 8.93
C LEU A 129 7.98 -16.14 8.23
N ALA A 130 8.18 -15.37 7.16
CA ALA A 130 9.46 -15.32 6.45
C ALA A 130 10.58 -14.76 7.34
N ALA A 131 10.30 -13.71 8.12
CA ALA A 131 11.26 -13.14 9.05
C ALA A 131 11.67 -14.15 10.14
N VAL A 132 10.69 -14.79 10.79
CA VAL A 132 10.94 -15.81 11.82
C VAL A 132 11.73 -16.98 11.25
N TYR A 133 11.34 -17.49 10.09
CA TYR A 133 12.07 -18.59 9.43
C TYR A 133 13.53 -18.20 9.13
N SER A 134 13.76 -16.99 8.62
CA SER A 134 15.10 -16.49 8.33
C SER A 134 15.97 -16.43 9.58
N GLU A 135 15.45 -15.93 10.71
CA GLU A 135 16.18 -15.87 11.98
C GLU A 135 16.53 -17.27 12.52
N ILE A 136 15.56 -18.20 12.52
CA ILE A 136 15.78 -19.57 13.00
C ILE A 136 16.80 -20.29 12.11
N ALA A 137 16.67 -20.19 10.79
CA ALA A 137 17.58 -20.84 9.85
C ALA A 137 19.02 -20.30 9.97
N ASN A 138 19.18 -19.01 10.28
CA ASN A 138 20.49 -18.43 10.54
C ASN A 138 21.06 -18.85 11.91
N ALA A 139 20.22 -18.97 12.94
CA ALA A 139 20.65 -19.43 14.26
C ALA A 139 21.08 -20.91 14.29
N LEU A 140 20.60 -21.72 13.34
CA LEU A 140 20.92 -23.14 13.20
C LEU A 140 22.11 -23.40 12.26
N LYS A 141 22.67 -22.36 11.63
CA LYS A 141 23.91 -22.43 10.84
C LYS A 141 25.12 -22.07 11.68
#